data_AF-A0A2D4LJK1-F1
#
_entry.id   AF-A0A2D4LJK1-F1
#
_cell.length_a   1.000
_cell.length_b   1.000
_cell.length_c   1.000
_cell.angle_alpha   90.00
_cell.angle_beta   90.00
_cell.angle_gamma   90.00
#
_symmetry.space_group_name_H-M   'P 1'
#
loop_
_entity.id
_entity.type
_entity.pdbx_description
1 polymer ?
#
loop_
_entity_poly.entity_id
_entity_poly.type
_entity_poly.pdbx_seq_one_letter_code
_entity_poly.pdbx_strand_id
1 'polypeptide(L)'
;KEAVVRPLLKKPSLDPADLNNFRPVSNLPFVGKVVEKVVALQLQQSLEEANYLDPLQSGFRPGYSTETALIALMDDLWRARDRGYSSVLVLLDLSAAFDTIDHGILLRRLGEVGVGGTVLRWFSSYLSDRSQSVLVGGQRS
;
A
#
# COMPACT_ATOMS: atom_id res chain seq x y z
N LYS A 1 -9.03 13.16 13.66
CA LYS A 1 -8.70 12.28 12.51
C LYS A 1 -9.57 11.05 12.67
N GLU A 2 -10.77 11.08 12.11
CA GLU A 2 -11.77 10.03 12.35
C GLU A 2 -12.13 9.38 11.01
N ALA A 3 -12.08 8.06 10.98
CA ALA A 3 -12.41 7.27 9.80
C ALA A 3 -13.66 6.41 10.02
N VAL A 4 -14.47 6.27 8.98
CA VAL A 4 -15.58 5.30 8.98
C VAL A 4 -15.14 4.10 8.16
N VAL A 5 -14.98 2.96 8.84
CA VAL A 5 -14.66 1.67 8.25
C VAL A 5 -15.96 1.02 7.78
N ARG A 6 -16.01 0.67 6.50
CA ARG A 6 -17.10 -0.10 5.90
C ARG A 6 -16.54 -1.48 5.54
N PRO A 7 -16.91 -2.54 6.27
CA PRO A 7 -16.51 -3.89 5.91
C PRO A 7 -17.11 -4.28 4.56
N LEU A 8 -16.26 -4.74 3.64
CA LEU A 8 -16.68 -5.25 2.33
C LEU A 8 -16.33 -6.73 2.22
N LEU A 9 -17.27 -7.55 1.78
CA LEU A 9 -17.02 -8.98 1.58
C LEU A 9 -15.98 -9.17 0.46
N LYS A 10 -14.94 -9.97 0.71
CA LYS A 10 -13.80 -10.19 -0.20
C LYS A 10 -14.24 -10.74 -1.56
N LYS A 11 -15.24 -11.62 -1.57
CA LYS A 11 -15.86 -12.20 -2.77
C LYS A 11 -17.34 -12.49 -2.47
N PRO A 12 -18.26 -12.35 -3.44
CA PRO A 12 -19.69 -12.62 -3.23
C PRO A 12 -20.01 -14.06 -2.80
N SER A 13 -19.14 -15.02 -3.12
CA SER A 13 -19.32 -16.44 -2.84
C SER A 13 -18.85 -16.87 -1.43
N LEU A 14 -18.28 -15.96 -0.64
CA LEU A 14 -17.77 -16.27 0.70
C LEU A 14 -18.87 -16.16 1.75
N ASP A 15 -18.71 -16.92 2.83
CA ASP A 15 -19.64 -16.90 3.96
C ASP A 15 -19.62 -15.54 4.67
N PRO A 16 -20.74 -14.79 4.71
CA PRO A 16 -20.84 -13.53 5.44
C PRO A 16 -20.80 -13.69 6.97
N ALA A 17 -20.95 -14.91 7.51
CA ALA A 17 -20.84 -15.15 8.95
C ALA A 17 -19.38 -15.18 9.44
N ASP A 18 -18.42 -15.47 8.57
CA ASP A 18 -16.99 -15.43 8.90
C ASP A 18 -16.42 -14.02 8.68
N LEU A 19 -16.07 -13.35 9.78
CA LEU A 19 -15.53 -11.99 9.77
C LEU A 19 -14.19 -11.89 9.01
N ASN A 20 -13.43 -12.98 8.88
CA ASN A 20 -12.20 -13.01 8.10
C ASN A 20 -12.47 -12.84 6.60
N ASN A 21 -13.71 -13.03 6.15
CA ASN A 21 -14.09 -12.82 4.76
C ASN A 21 -14.30 -11.35 4.40
N PHE A 22 -14.18 -10.42 5.34
CA PHE A 22 -14.33 -8.99 5.08
C PHE A 22 -12.98 -8.28 4.92
N ARG A 23 -12.98 -7.21 4.12
CA ARG A 23 -11.92 -6.20 4.07
C ARG A 23 -12.41 -4.96 4.81
N PRO A 24 -11.69 -4.47 5.82
CA PRO A 24 -12.00 -3.17 6.41
C PRO A 24 -11.60 -2.07 5.43
N VAL A 25 -12.57 -1.36 4.86
CA VAL A 25 -12.29 -0.20 3.99
C VAL A 25 -12.57 1.08 4.75
N SER A 26 -11.50 1.78 5.15
CA SER A 26 -11.56 3.09 5.76
C SER A 26 -11.88 4.15 4.71
N ASN A 27 -13.05 4.78 4.81
CA ASN A 27 -13.40 5.89 3.94
C ASN A 27 -13.07 7.22 4.62
N LEU A 28 -12.12 7.95 4.05
CA LEU A 28 -11.76 9.29 4.52
C LEU A 28 -12.80 10.34 4.09
N PRO A 29 -12.98 11.40 4.89
CA PRO A 29 -13.73 12.58 4.44
C PRO A 29 -13.16 13.13 3.14
N PHE A 30 -14.01 13.75 2.31
CA PHE A 30 -13.65 14.25 0.98
C PHE A 30 -12.38 15.12 1.00
N VAL A 31 -12.32 16.09 1.92
CA VAL A 31 -11.16 16.98 2.08
C VAL A 31 -9.88 16.18 2.39
N GLY A 32 -9.97 15.16 3.25
CA GLY A 32 -8.85 14.29 3.57
C GLY A 32 -8.31 13.56 2.34
N LYS A 33 -9.19 13.05 1.48
CA LYS A 33 -8.80 12.39 0.22
C LYS A 33 -8.07 13.34 -0.73
N VAL A 34 -8.52 14.59 -0.83
CA VAL A 34 -7.87 15.60 -1.68
C VAL A 34 -6.46 15.89 -1.17
N VAL A 35 -6.31 16.12 0.15
CA VAL A 35 -5.01 16.40 0.76
C VAL A 35 -4.05 15.22 0.58
N GLU A 36 -4.50 13.99 0.86
CA GLU A 36 -3.70 12.79 0.66
C GLU A 36 -3.29 12.61 -0.80
N LYS A 37 -4.19 12.88 -1.75
CA LYS A 37 -3.85 12.77 -3.18
C LYS A 37 -2.75 13.76 -3.56
N VAL A 38 -2.82 15.00 -3.08
CA VAL A 38 -1.78 16.01 -3.33
C VAL A 38 -0.45 15.57 -2.74
N VAL A 39 -0.43 15.12 -1.48
CA VAL A 39 0.80 14.65 -0.83
C VAL A 39 1.38 13.43 -1.55
N ALA A 40 0.54 12.47 -1.95
CA ALA A 40 0.98 11.27 -2.66
C ALA A 40 1.62 11.62 -4.01
N LEU A 41 1.03 12.54 -4.78
CA LEU A 41 1.60 12.99 -6.06
C LEU A 41 2.98 13.64 -5.87
N GLN A 42 3.11 14.55 -4.89
CA GLN A 42 4.38 15.23 -4.60
C GLN A 42 5.46 14.26 -4.11
N LEU A 43 5.10 13.34 -3.21
CA LEU A 43 6.03 12.35 -2.70
C LEU A 43 6.51 11.42 -3.82
N GLN A 44 5.59 10.93 -4.64
CA GLN A 44 5.92 10.00 -5.71
C GLN A 44 6.83 10.65 -6.75
N GLN A 45 6.53 11.90 -7.15
CA GLN A 45 7.41 12.68 -8.03
C GLN A 45 8.82 12.83 -7.43
N SER A 46 8.92 13.19 -6.15
CA SER A 46 10.21 13.33 -5.46
C SER A 46 11.00 12.03 -5.41
N LEU A 47 10.34 10.88 -5.21
CA LEU A 47 10.98 9.57 -5.18
C LEU A 47 11.46 9.13 -6.58
N GLU A 48 10.70 9.46 -7.62
CA GLU A 48 11.08 9.20 -9.02
C GLU A 48 12.26 10.08 -9.46
N GLU A 49 12.22 11.39 -9.20
CA GLU A 49 13.30 12.33 -9.55
C GLU A 49 14.63 11.96 -8.87
N ALA A 50 14.57 11.46 -7.63
CA ALA A 50 15.74 11.02 -6.88
C ALA A 50 16.12 9.55 -7.13
N ASN A 51 15.41 8.83 -8.02
CA ASN A 51 15.63 7.41 -8.32
C ASN A 51 15.63 6.49 -7.07
N TYR A 52 14.76 6.77 -6.10
CA TYR A 52 14.64 5.96 -4.87
C TYR A 52 13.81 4.68 -5.06
N LEU A 53 12.98 4.60 -6.09
CA LEU A 53 12.15 3.42 -6.34
C LEU A 53 12.97 2.29 -6.95
N ASP A 54 12.72 1.06 -6.49
CA ASP A 54 13.34 -0.12 -7.07
C ASP A 54 12.93 -0.26 -8.56
N PRO A 55 13.89 -0.49 -9.48
CA PRO A 55 13.58 -0.67 -10.90
C PRO A 55 12.58 -1.80 -11.20
N LEU A 56 12.51 -2.82 -10.36
CA LEU A 56 11.61 -3.97 -10.46
C LEU A 56 10.28 -3.78 -9.72
N GLN A 57 10.07 -2.64 -9.06
CA GLN A 57 8.80 -2.33 -8.42
C GLN A 57 7.74 -1.95 -9.46
N SER A 58 6.77 -2.84 -9.70
CA SER A 58 5.59 -2.55 -10.51
C SER A 58 4.38 -2.07 -9.70
N GLY A 59 4.31 -2.43 -8.41
CA GLY A 59 3.19 -2.06 -7.55
C GLY A 59 3.18 -0.56 -7.24
N PHE A 60 1.99 0.06 -7.31
CA PHE A 60 1.77 1.47 -6.96
C PHE A 60 2.67 2.47 -7.70
N ARG A 61 3.12 2.13 -8.92
CA ARG A 61 4.00 2.96 -9.76
C ARG A 61 3.33 3.27 -11.11
N PRO A 62 3.19 4.53 -11.53
CA PRO A 62 2.59 4.84 -12.83
C PRO A 62 3.39 4.27 -14.00
N GLY A 63 2.67 3.83 -15.03
CA GLY A 63 3.27 3.15 -16.18
C GLY A 63 3.60 1.68 -15.94
N TYR A 64 3.39 1.16 -14.73
CA TYR A 64 3.58 -0.25 -14.38
C TYR A 64 2.26 -0.88 -13.93
N SER A 65 2.19 -2.20 -14.06
CA SER A 65 1.04 -3.01 -13.71
C SER A 65 1.43 -4.42 -13.28
N THR A 66 0.46 -5.23 -12.88
CA THR A 66 0.68 -6.65 -12.58
C THR A 66 1.21 -7.43 -13.79
N GLU A 67 0.81 -7.04 -15.00
CA GLU A 67 1.29 -7.62 -16.25
C GLU A 67 2.77 -7.30 -16.47
N THR A 68 3.21 -6.07 -16.19
CA THR A 68 4.64 -5.71 -16.33
C THR A 68 5.54 -6.55 -15.42
N ALA A 69 5.10 -6.80 -14.17
CA ALA A 69 5.81 -7.66 -13.23
C ALA A 69 5.86 -9.12 -13.73
N LEU A 70 4.72 -9.62 -14.24
CA LEU A 70 4.63 -10.99 -14.76
C LEU A 70 5.52 -11.18 -16.00
N ILE A 71 5.53 -10.23 -16.92
CA ILE A 71 6.37 -10.28 -18.12
C ILE A 71 7.85 -10.28 -17.74
N ALA A 72 8.27 -9.41 -16.82
CA ALA A 72 9.65 -9.37 -16.35
C ALA A 72 10.07 -10.71 -15.70
N LEU A 73 9.24 -11.26 -14.81
CA LEU A 73 9.48 -12.56 -14.19
C LEU A 73 9.58 -13.68 -15.23
N MET A 74 8.67 -13.71 -16.20
CA MET A 74 8.69 -14.72 -17.26
C MET A 74 9.98 -14.62 -18.08
N ASP A 75 10.37 -13.43 -18.53
CA ASP A 75 11.61 -13.20 -19.28
C ASP A 75 12.85 -13.72 -18.52
N ASP A 76 12.94 -13.48 -17.21
CA ASP A 76 14.03 -14.01 -16.38
C ASP A 76 14.05 -15.55 -16.35
N LEU A 77 12.88 -16.19 -16.19
CA LEU A 77 12.74 -17.65 -16.19
C LEU A 77 13.12 -18.26 -17.55
N TRP A 78 12.71 -17.64 -18.65
CA TRP A 78 13.05 -18.09 -20.00
C TRP A 78 14.55 -17.99 -20.25
N ARG A 79 15.18 -16.87 -19.89
CA ARG A 79 16.64 -16.68 -20.02
C ARG A 79 17.43 -17.68 -19.20
N ALA A 80 16.99 -17.99 -17.98
CA ALA A 80 17.63 -19.00 -17.15
C ALA A 80 17.54 -20.39 -17.79
N ARG A 81 16.36 -20.73 -18.33
CA ARG A 81 16.13 -21.99 -19.04
C ARG A 81 17.00 -22.12 -20.29
N ASP A 82 17.10 -21.07 -21.10
CA ASP A 82 17.92 -21.07 -22.33
C ASP A 82 19.41 -21.28 -22.04
N ARG A 83 19.86 -20.92 -20.84
CA ARG A 83 21.22 -21.16 -20.34
C ARG A 83 21.39 -22.54 -19.69
N GLY A 84 20.35 -23.37 -19.67
CA GLY A 84 20.36 -24.69 -19.05
C GLY A 84 20.26 -24.67 -17.52
N TYR A 85 19.87 -23.55 -16.91
CA TYR A 85 19.68 -23.45 -15.47
C TYR A 85 18.28 -23.90 -15.04
N SER A 86 18.20 -24.46 -13.83
CA SER A 86 16.93 -24.63 -13.12
C SER A 86 16.60 -23.38 -12.31
N SER A 87 15.33 -22.99 -12.28
CA SER A 87 14.86 -21.81 -11.56
C SER A 87 13.96 -22.22 -10.39
N VAL A 88 14.06 -21.48 -9.28
CA VAL A 88 13.16 -21.62 -8.13
C VAL A 88 12.50 -20.27 -7.89
N LEU A 89 11.17 -20.28 -7.80
CA LEU A 89 10.38 -19.08 -7.50
C LEU A 89 9.95 -19.08 -6.03
N VAL A 90 10.34 -18.04 -5.30
CA VAL A 90 9.90 -17.81 -3.92
C VAL A 90 8.93 -16.64 -3.92
N LEU A 91 7.69 -16.89 -3.49
CA LEU A 91 6.64 -15.88 -3.36
C LEU A 91 6.44 -15.56 -1.89
N LEU A 92 6.52 -14.27 -1.55
CA LEU A 92 6.33 -13.77 -0.20
C LEU A 92 5.10 -12.87 -0.16
N ASP A 93 4.25 -13.08 0.84
CA ASP A 93 3.07 -12.25 1.10
C ASP A 93 3.10 -11.79 2.57
N LEU A 94 2.98 -10.48 2.77
CA LEU A 94 3.01 -9.88 4.10
C LEU A 94 1.59 -9.87 4.68
N SER A 95 1.42 -10.54 5.82
CA SER A 95 0.14 -10.55 6.53
C SER A 95 -0.22 -9.15 7.01
N ALA A 96 -1.40 -8.67 6.63
CA ALA A 96 -1.94 -7.38 7.06
C ALA A 96 -0.92 -6.22 6.90
N ALA A 97 -0.31 -6.13 5.71
CA ALA A 97 0.83 -5.25 5.47
C ALA A 97 0.61 -3.79 5.89
N PHE A 98 -0.60 -3.23 5.74
CA PHE A 98 -0.88 -1.85 6.16
C PHE A 98 -1.12 -1.70 7.68
N ASP A 99 -1.66 -2.75 8.32
CA ASP A 99 -1.99 -2.75 9.74
C ASP A 99 -0.75 -3.03 10.62
N THR A 100 0.30 -3.61 10.03
CA THR A 100 1.52 -4.05 10.72
C THR A 100 2.71 -3.11 10.55
N ILE A 101 2.56 -2.00 9.83
CA ILE A 101 3.62 -1.01 9.65
C ILE A 101 3.92 -0.32 10.98
N ASP A 102 5.17 -0.42 11.43
CA ASP A 102 5.67 0.40 12.53
C ASP A 102 5.83 1.85 12.06
N HIS A 103 5.07 2.76 12.69
CA HIS A 103 5.08 4.18 12.32
C HIS A 103 6.43 4.86 12.59
N GLY A 104 7.20 4.42 13.59
CA GLY A 104 8.52 4.97 13.89
C GLY A 104 9.54 4.63 12.81
N ILE A 105 9.55 3.37 12.37
CA ILE A 105 10.37 2.90 11.24
C ILE A 105 9.96 3.64 9.97
N LEU A 106 8.65 3.75 9.68
CA LEU A 106 8.16 4.46 8.50
C LEU A 106 8.63 5.92 8.47
N LEU A 107 8.45 6.66 9.57
CA LEU A 107 8.87 8.07 9.65
C LEU A 107 10.38 8.22 9.50
N ARG A 108 11.18 7.31 10.08
CA ARG A 108 12.62 7.29 9.88
C ARG A 108 13.00 7.05 8.42
N ARG A 109 12.38 6.07 7.75
CA ARG A 109 12.60 5.79 6.33
C ARG A 109 12.23 6.97 5.44
N LEU A 110 11.13 7.66 5.74
CA LEU A 110 10.75 8.89 5.05
C LEU A 110 11.84 9.97 5.18
N GLY A 111 12.41 10.13 6.39
CA GLY A 111 13.56 11.02 6.60
C GLY A 111 14.80 10.63 5.79
N GLU A 112 15.11 9.33 5.70
CA GLU A 112 16.24 8.80 4.94
C GLU A 112 16.12 9.05 3.44
N VAL A 113 14.90 9.07 2.88
CA VAL A 113 14.65 9.40 1.45
C VAL A 113 14.46 10.90 1.19
N GLY A 114 14.78 11.76 2.18
CA GLY A 114 14.78 13.22 2.03
C GLY A 114 13.48 13.91 2.41
N VAL A 115 12.48 13.21 2.94
CA VAL A 115 11.25 13.83 3.45
C VAL A 115 11.52 14.45 4.81
N GLY A 116 11.72 15.78 4.84
CA GLY A 116 12.07 16.53 6.03
C GLY A 116 11.03 17.57 6.47
N GLY A 117 11.36 18.26 7.57
CA GLY A 117 10.69 19.48 8.01
C GLY A 117 9.18 19.34 8.21
N THR A 118 8.42 20.24 7.58
CA THR A 118 6.96 20.30 7.73
C THR A 118 6.26 19.07 7.16
N VAL A 119 6.78 18.46 6.10
CA VAL A 119 6.17 17.28 5.47
C VAL A 119 6.29 16.06 6.39
N LEU A 120 7.47 15.84 7.00
CA LEU A 120 7.65 14.75 7.94
C LEU A 120 6.79 14.93 9.20
N ARG A 121 6.67 16.16 9.71
CA ARG A 121 5.74 16.49 10.81
C ARG A 121 4.28 16.25 10.43
N TRP A 122 3.93 16.52 9.17
CA TRP A 122 2.60 16.23 8.65
C TRP A 122 2.34 14.71 8.66
N PHE A 123 3.27 13.88 8.17
CA PHE A 123 3.14 12.41 8.24
C PHE A 123 3.04 11.91 9.68
N SER A 124 3.89 12.41 10.57
CA SER A 124 3.86 12.05 12.00
C SER A 124 2.50 12.37 12.62
N SER A 125 1.96 13.56 12.35
CA SER A 125 0.61 13.90 12.77
C SER A 125 -0.41 12.97 12.10
N TYR A 126 -0.40 12.84 10.78
CA TYR A 126 -1.37 12.06 10.02
C TYR A 126 -1.53 10.60 10.49
N LEU A 127 -0.42 9.98 10.91
CA LEU A 127 -0.37 8.60 11.42
C LEU A 127 -0.70 8.46 12.91
N SER A 128 -0.67 9.56 13.69
CA SER A 128 -0.89 9.54 15.15
C SER A 128 -2.29 10.00 15.54
N ASP A 129 -2.76 9.49 16.68
CA ASP A 129 -4.04 9.86 17.31
C ASP A 129 -5.24 9.74 16.34
N ARG A 130 -5.25 8.65 15.57
CA ARG A 130 -6.37 8.32 14.68
C ARG A 130 -7.43 7.57 15.47
N SER A 131 -8.68 7.96 15.29
CA SER A 131 -9.84 7.21 15.72
C SER A 131 -10.55 6.61 14.51
N GLN A 132 -11.22 5.48 14.72
CA GLN A 132 -12.05 4.87 13.70
C GLN A 132 -13.36 4.38 14.33
N SER A 133 -14.37 4.29 13.48
CA SER A 133 -15.68 3.73 13.78
C SER A 133 -16.07 2.75 12.67
N VAL A 134 -16.83 1.72 12.97
CA VAL A 134 -17.26 0.71 12.00
C VAL A 134 -18.75 0.92 11.70
N LEU A 135 -19.10 0.97 10.41
CA LEU A 135 -20.49 1.10 9.96
C LEU A 135 -20.95 -0.20 9.28
N VAL A 136 -21.94 -0.87 9.88
CA VAL A 136 -22.58 -2.09 9.37
C VAL A 136 -24.10 -1.93 9.42
N GLY A 137 -24.80 -2.17 8.31
CA GLY A 137 -26.27 -2.12 8.27
C GLY A 137 -26.87 -0.77 8.68
N GLY A 138 -26.12 0.33 8.57
CA GLY A 138 -26.54 1.67 9.02
C GLY A 138 -26.27 1.98 10.49
N GLN A 139 -25.74 1.03 11.26
CA GLN A 139 -25.35 1.22 12.66
C GLN A 139 -23.85 1.47 12.78
N ARG A 140 -23.47 2.42 13.65
CA ARG A 140 -22.10 2.86 13.87
C ARG A 140 -21.63 2.47 15.27
N SER A 141 -20.48 1.81 15.34
CA SER A 141 -19.76 1.49 16.58
C SER A 141 -18.36 2.09 16.59
#